data_AF-A0A2Z5AAB8-F1
#
_entry.id   AF-A0A2Z5AAB8-F1
#
_cell.length_a   1.000
_cell.length_b   1.000
_cell.length_c   1.000
_cell.angle_alpha   90.00
_cell.angle_beta   90.00
_cell.angle_gamma   90.00
#
_symmetry.space_group_name_H-M   'P 1'
#
loop_
_entity.id
_entity.type
_entity.pdbx_description
1 polymer ?
#
loop_
_entity_poly.entity_id
_entity_poly.type
_entity_poly.pdbx_seq_one_letter_code
_entity_poly.pdbx_strand_id
1 'polypeptide(L)'
;MSVVARTAEINALLSHDAVVAIGVSGGKHSDACALATAAYLDQVGHRGPRLLIHADLGSVEWEQSLPKCEELASAIGWELAVVRREAGGMMERWEGRWENNVRRYADLSCVKLILPWSTPSMRFCTSELKSAVIASYLKKRFPGRDIINVTGIRRQESSSPSKMPVSKIDTRLSRRGLQGLVWNSIIE
;
A
#
# COMPACT_ATOMS: atom_id res chain seq x y z
N MET A 1 -0.47 -9.05 -24.00
CA MET A 1 -0.78 -7.73 -23.43
C MET A 1 -1.39 -7.94 -22.05
N SER A 2 -0.75 -7.44 -20.99
CA SER A 2 -1.37 -7.43 -19.65
C SER A 2 -2.54 -6.45 -19.68
N VAL A 3 -3.75 -6.94 -19.35
CA VAL A 3 -4.96 -6.10 -19.34
C VAL A 3 -5.00 -5.36 -18.01
N VAL A 4 -4.79 -4.05 -18.04
CA VAL A 4 -5.02 -3.19 -16.87
C VAL A 4 -6.53 -3.04 -16.65
N ALA A 5 -7.02 -3.49 -15.50
CA ALA A 5 -8.42 -3.41 -15.11
C ALA A 5 -8.80 -1.97 -14.76
N ARG A 6 -10.00 -1.52 -15.13
CA ARG A 6 -10.42 -0.13 -15.00
C ARG A 6 -11.87 0.00 -14.55
N THR A 7 -12.21 1.15 -14.00
CA THR A 7 -13.58 1.58 -13.67
C THR A 7 -13.78 3.01 -14.17
N ALA A 8 -15.04 3.47 -14.19
CA ALA A 8 -15.36 4.84 -14.60
C ALA A 8 -14.69 5.87 -13.68
N GLU A 9 -14.64 5.58 -12.38
CA GLU A 9 -14.06 6.45 -11.36
C GLU A 9 -12.54 6.59 -11.52
N ILE A 10 -11.84 5.49 -11.85
CA ILE A 10 -10.40 5.54 -12.14
C ILE A 10 -10.13 6.36 -13.40
N ASN A 11 -10.89 6.12 -14.47
CA ASN A 11 -10.73 6.88 -15.72
C ASN A 11 -10.98 8.39 -15.49
N ALA A 12 -12.00 8.73 -14.69
CA ALA A 12 -12.30 10.12 -14.34
C ALA A 12 -11.13 10.79 -13.61
N LEU A 13 -10.58 10.15 -12.56
CA LEU A 13 -9.44 10.71 -11.83
C LEU A 13 -8.17 10.81 -12.70
N LEU A 14 -7.91 9.84 -13.56
CA LEU A 14 -6.78 9.89 -14.50
C LEU A 14 -6.92 11.05 -15.50
N SER A 15 -8.14 11.36 -15.94
CA SER A 15 -8.42 12.49 -16.85
C SER A 15 -8.22 13.86 -16.20
N HIS A 16 -8.25 13.93 -14.87
CA HIS A 16 -7.95 15.12 -14.08
C HIS A 16 -6.52 15.16 -13.56
N ASP A 17 -5.63 14.31 -14.11
CA ASP A 17 -4.22 14.25 -13.72
C ASP A 17 -4.03 14.05 -12.20
N ALA A 18 -4.86 13.18 -11.61
CA ALA A 18 -4.71 12.74 -10.22
C ALA A 18 -3.30 12.17 -9.94
N VAL A 19 -2.90 12.16 -8.68
CA VAL A 19 -1.65 11.50 -8.27
C VAL A 19 -1.82 9.99 -8.41
N VAL A 20 -0.87 9.30 -9.03
CA VAL A 20 -0.83 7.84 -9.09
C VAL A 20 0.38 7.31 -8.32
N ALA A 21 0.11 6.75 -7.14
CA ALA A 21 1.11 6.12 -6.29
C ALA A 21 0.97 4.60 -6.35
N ILE A 22 2.04 3.90 -6.71
CA ILE A 22 2.03 2.43 -6.82
C ILE A 22 2.78 1.82 -5.64
N GLY A 23 2.07 1.03 -4.83
CA GLY A 23 2.67 0.29 -3.72
C GLY A 23 3.60 -0.82 -4.21
N VAL A 24 4.87 -0.78 -3.81
CA VAL A 24 5.89 -1.78 -4.17
C VAL A 24 6.54 -2.42 -2.94
N SER A 25 6.90 -3.70 -3.05
CA SER A 25 7.48 -4.47 -1.94
C SER A 25 8.67 -5.35 -2.34
N GLY A 26 9.23 -5.14 -3.53
CA GLY A 26 10.30 -5.98 -4.10
C GLY A 26 9.84 -7.39 -4.46
N GLY A 27 8.53 -7.58 -4.66
CA GLY A 27 7.93 -8.85 -5.04
C GLY A 27 7.41 -8.83 -6.47
N LYS A 28 7.48 -9.97 -7.15
CA LYS A 28 7.08 -10.09 -8.57
C LYS A 28 5.70 -9.51 -8.92
N HIS A 29 4.72 -9.60 -8.01
CA HIS A 29 3.36 -9.11 -8.26
C HIS A 29 3.29 -7.59 -8.18
N SER A 30 4.00 -6.95 -7.24
CA SER A 30 4.09 -5.49 -7.21
C SER A 30 4.82 -4.95 -8.43
N ASP A 31 5.85 -5.66 -8.90
CA ASP A 31 6.66 -5.23 -10.03
C ASP A 31 5.86 -5.33 -11.33
N ALA A 32 5.15 -6.45 -11.53
CA ALA A 32 4.23 -6.61 -12.64
C ALA A 32 3.12 -5.53 -12.63
N CYS A 33 2.59 -5.21 -11.45
CA CYS A 33 1.60 -4.15 -11.29
C CYS A 33 2.18 -2.78 -11.68
N ALA A 34 3.37 -2.45 -11.21
CA ALA A 34 4.05 -1.19 -11.52
C ALA A 34 4.31 -1.05 -13.01
N LEU A 35 4.90 -2.07 -13.64
CA LEU A 35 5.21 -2.06 -15.08
C LEU A 35 3.94 -1.94 -15.94
N ALA A 36 2.92 -2.74 -15.65
CA ALA A 36 1.66 -2.71 -16.42
C ALA A 36 0.94 -1.37 -16.26
N THR A 37 0.89 -0.83 -15.04
CA THR A 37 0.25 0.45 -14.77
C THR A 37 1.03 1.59 -15.40
N ALA A 38 2.37 1.60 -15.31
CA ALA A 38 3.20 2.63 -15.92
C ALA A 38 3.01 2.70 -17.44
N ALA A 39 3.09 1.55 -18.12
CA ALA A 39 2.84 1.46 -19.56
C ALA A 39 1.44 1.96 -19.94
N TYR A 40 0.44 1.64 -19.12
CA TYR A 40 -0.92 2.13 -19.33
C TYR A 40 -1.06 3.65 -19.13
N LEU A 41 -0.42 4.23 -18.12
CA LEU A 41 -0.43 5.68 -17.91
C LEU A 41 0.21 6.44 -19.08
N ASP A 42 1.27 5.89 -19.67
CA ASP A 42 1.88 6.41 -20.89
C ASP A 42 0.93 6.32 -22.08
N GLN A 43 0.29 5.16 -22.26
CA GLN A 43 -0.68 4.93 -23.34
C GLN A 43 -1.84 5.94 -23.30
N VAL A 44 -2.35 6.28 -22.12
CA VAL A 44 -3.45 7.26 -21.98
C VAL A 44 -2.98 8.71 -21.87
N GLY A 45 -1.67 8.95 -21.94
CA GLY A 45 -1.10 10.30 -21.91
C GLY A 45 -1.29 11.03 -20.57
N HIS A 46 -1.41 10.31 -19.46
CA HIS A 46 -1.61 10.89 -18.13
C HIS A 46 -0.45 11.82 -17.75
N ARG A 47 -0.73 13.04 -17.26
CA ARG A 47 0.31 14.04 -16.94
C ARG A 47 0.44 14.33 -15.44
N GLY A 48 -0.38 13.67 -14.62
CA GLY A 48 -0.34 13.78 -13.17
C GLY A 48 0.96 13.22 -12.55
N PRO A 49 1.23 13.53 -11.26
CA PRO A 49 2.37 12.98 -10.54
C PRO A 49 2.30 11.45 -10.45
N ARG A 50 3.44 10.79 -10.71
CA ARG A 50 3.59 9.34 -10.68
C ARG A 50 4.75 8.97 -9.79
N LEU A 51 4.55 8.02 -8.88
CA LEU A 51 5.60 7.54 -7.99
C LEU A 51 5.38 6.09 -7.60
N LEU A 52 6.49 5.41 -7.33
CA LEU A 52 6.47 4.18 -6.57
C LEU A 52 6.53 4.53 -5.08
N ILE A 53 5.88 3.73 -4.24
CA ILE A 53 5.93 3.91 -2.80
C ILE A 53 6.15 2.57 -2.09
N HIS A 54 7.20 2.50 -1.30
CA HIS A 54 7.55 1.36 -0.47
C HIS A 54 7.35 1.71 1.00
N ALA A 55 6.70 0.82 1.74
CA ALA A 55 6.49 0.97 3.17
C ALA A 55 7.40 0.00 3.94
N ASP A 56 8.51 0.54 4.43
CA ASP A 56 9.57 -0.18 5.14
C ASP A 56 9.05 -0.69 6.50
N LEU A 57 9.00 -2.02 6.64
CA LEU A 57 8.60 -2.70 7.86
C LEU A 57 9.75 -2.91 8.85
N GLY A 58 10.97 -2.46 8.54
CA GLY A 58 12.16 -2.63 9.36
C GLY A 58 12.76 -4.03 9.24
N SER A 59 13.26 -4.58 10.34
CA SER A 59 14.06 -5.81 10.37
C SER A 59 13.33 -7.10 9.94
N VAL A 60 12.01 -7.05 9.73
CA VAL A 60 11.25 -8.21 9.21
C VAL A 60 11.30 -8.33 7.69
N GLU A 61 11.81 -7.33 6.99
CA GLU A 61 11.93 -7.38 5.54
C GLU A 61 13.10 -8.25 5.11
N TRP A 62 12.99 -8.78 3.88
CA TRP A 62 14.13 -9.41 3.25
C TRP A 62 15.16 -8.34 2.90
N GLU A 63 16.44 -8.65 3.06
CA GLU A 63 17.54 -7.73 2.72
C GLU A 63 17.44 -7.19 1.28
N GLN A 64 16.89 -8.00 0.38
CA GLN A 64 16.73 -7.66 -1.04
C GLN A 64 15.45 -6.87 -1.37
N SER A 65 14.52 -6.69 -0.43
CA SER A 65 13.21 -6.06 -0.70
C SER A 65 13.33 -4.60 -1.14
N LEU A 66 14.12 -3.79 -0.43
CA LEU A 66 14.34 -2.38 -0.79
C LEU A 66 15.22 -2.24 -2.05
N PRO A 67 16.38 -2.90 -2.19
CA PRO A 67 17.16 -2.85 -3.43
C PRO A 67 16.34 -3.18 -4.68
N LYS A 68 15.43 -4.17 -4.61
CA LYS A 68 14.57 -4.51 -5.73
C LYS A 68 13.56 -3.41 -6.07
N CYS A 69 13.03 -2.71 -5.06
CA CYS A 69 12.17 -1.54 -5.30
C CYS A 69 12.94 -0.42 -6.00
N GLU A 70 14.20 -0.18 -5.61
CA GLU A 70 15.07 0.84 -6.20
C GLU A 70 15.44 0.51 -7.65
N GLU A 71 15.80 -0.74 -7.94
CA GLU A 71 16.02 -1.24 -9.30
C GLU A 71 14.79 -1.02 -10.19
N LEU A 72 13.60 -1.37 -9.68
CA LEU A 72 12.34 -1.18 -10.39
C LEU A 72 12.07 0.31 -10.66
N ALA A 73 12.30 1.18 -9.67
CA ALA A 73 12.13 2.62 -9.80
C ALA A 73 13.06 3.19 -10.88
N SER A 74 14.33 2.77 -10.87
CA SER A 74 15.31 3.14 -11.89
C SER A 74 14.91 2.65 -13.27
N ALA A 75 14.37 1.44 -13.39
CA ALA A 75 13.96 0.87 -14.67
C ALA A 75 12.71 1.56 -15.26
N ILE A 76 11.75 1.94 -14.40
CA ILE A 76 10.55 2.68 -14.81
C ILE A 76 10.85 4.18 -15.01
N GLY A 77 11.91 4.70 -14.38
CA GLY A 77 12.26 6.12 -14.40
C GLY A 77 11.36 6.98 -13.51
N TRP A 78 10.78 6.40 -12.44
CA TRP A 78 9.92 7.10 -11.48
C TRP A 78 10.61 7.24 -10.13
N GLU A 79 10.22 8.25 -9.35
CA GLU A 79 10.65 8.40 -7.96
C GLU A 79 10.16 7.21 -7.11
N LEU A 80 11.03 6.72 -6.21
CA LEU A 80 10.66 5.80 -5.14
C LEU A 80 10.57 6.56 -3.82
N ALA A 81 9.36 6.69 -3.28
CA ALA A 81 9.16 7.15 -1.92
C ALA A 81 9.26 5.97 -0.94
N VAL A 82 10.22 6.00 -0.02
CA VAL A 82 10.31 5.04 1.09
C VAL A 82 9.69 5.67 2.33
N VAL A 83 8.70 5.01 2.91
CA VAL A 83 7.98 5.51 4.09
C VAL A 83 8.07 4.50 5.23
N ARG A 84 8.19 4.99 6.45
CA ARG A 84 8.26 4.15 7.66
C ARG A 84 7.41 4.75 8.76
N ARG A 85 6.86 3.87 9.61
CA ARG A 85 6.18 4.28 10.85
C ARG A 85 7.21 4.83 11.84
N GLU A 86 6.96 6.03 12.37
CA GLU A 86 7.88 6.70 13.31
C GLU A 86 8.16 5.87 14.57
N ALA A 87 7.15 5.17 15.09
CA ALA A 87 7.26 4.31 16.27
C ALA A 87 7.87 2.92 15.99
N GLY A 88 8.75 2.82 14.98
CA GLY A 88 9.46 1.60 14.62
C GLY A 88 8.71 0.66 13.66
N GLY A 89 9.44 -0.36 13.22
CA GLY A 89 8.99 -1.39 12.30
C GLY A 89 8.08 -2.44 12.95
N MET A 90 7.96 -3.58 12.28
CA MET A 90 7.03 -4.64 12.67
C MET A 90 7.51 -5.40 13.91
N MET A 91 8.82 -5.58 14.07
CA MET A 91 9.40 -6.20 15.27
C MET A 91 9.10 -5.36 16.50
N GLU A 92 9.39 -4.06 16.44
CA GLU A 92 9.16 -3.12 17.54
C GLU A 92 7.66 -3.03 17.89
N ARG A 93 6.80 -3.13 16.88
CA ARG A 93 5.34 -3.18 17.08
C ARG A 93 4.90 -4.44 17.82
N TRP A 94 5.52 -5.59 17.54
CA TRP A 94 5.27 -6.86 18.22
C TRP A 94 5.88 -6.89 19.63
N GLU A 95 7.10 -6.41 19.81
CA GLU A 95 7.79 -6.30 21.11
C GLU A 95 7.01 -5.41 22.07
N GLY A 96 6.61 -4.20 21.64
CA GLY A 96 5.78 -3.34 22.48
C GLY A 96 4.42 -3.96 22.81
N ARG A 97 3.85 -4.79 21.90
CA ARG A 97 2.63 -5.53 22.20
C ARG A 97 2.89 -6.67 23.19
N TRP A 98 4.04 -7.33 23.12
CA TRP A 98 4.43 -8.38 24.05
C TRP A 98 4.56 -7.82 25.47
N GLU A 99 5.37 -6.78 25.65
CA GLU A 99 5.60 -6.14 26.95
C GLU A 99 4.29 -5.71 27.61
N ASN A 100 3.40 -5.06 26.86
CA ASN A 100 2.10 -4.63 27.35
C ASN A 100 1.22 -5.81 27.80
N ASN A 101 1.24 -6.93 27.08
CA ASN A 101 0.41 -8.09 27.45
C ASN A 101 1.01 -8.93 28.57
N VAL A 102 2.34 -8.99 28.70
CA VAL A 102 3.00 -9.57 29.87
C VAL A 102 2.63 -8.78 31.12
N ARG A 103 2.71 -7.44 31.07
CA ARG A 103 2.30 -6.57 32.18
C ARG A 103 0.83 -6.81 32.56
N ARG A 104 -0.07 -6.80 31.58
CA ARG A 104 -1.51 -7.04 31.83
C ARG A 104 -1.79 -8.40 32.48
N TYR A 105 -1.05 -9.43 32.08
CA TYR A 105 -1.20 -10.76 32.66
C TYR A 105 -0.66 -10.82 34.09
N ALA A 106 0.51 -10.22 34.34
CA ALA A 106 1.10 -10.11 35.68
C ALA A 106 0.18 -9.32 36.65
N ASP A 107 -0.46 -8.26 36.16
CA ASP A 107 -1.41 -7.45 36.93
C ASP A 107 -2.80 -8.11 37.09
N LEU A 108 -2.97 -9.35 36.63
CA LEU A 108 -4.25 -10.08 36.60
C LEU A 108 -5.41 -9.33 35.89
N SER A 109 -5.08 -8.35 35.05
CA SER A 109 -6.05 -7.57 34.26
C SER A 109 -6.57 -8.32 33.03
N CYS A 110 -6.04 -9.50 32.73
CA CYS A 110 -6.55 -10.42 31.73
C CYS A 110 -6.37 -11.88 32.16
N VAL A 111 -7.34 -12.72 31.79
CA VAL A 111 -7.38 -14.15 32.17
C VAL A 111 -6.32 -15.01 31.48
N LYS A 112 -5.71 -14.54 30.40
CA LYS A 112 -4.71 -15.28 29.62
C LYS A 112 -3.67 -14.35 29.01
N LEU A 113 -2.44 -14.86 28.89
CA LEU A 113 -1.38 -14.17 28.17
C LEU A 113 -1.72 -14.06 26.67
N ILE A 114 -1.64 -12.85 26.13
CA ILE A 114 -1.96 -12.55 24.74
C ILE A 114 -0.66 -12.42 23.94
N LEU A 115 -0.42 -13.35 23.02
CA LEU A 115 0.77 -13.38 22.16
C LEU A 115 0.83 -12.19 21.20
N PRO A 116 2.01 -11.64 20.86
CA PRO A 116 2.18 -10.36 20.16
C PRO A 116 1.82 -10.41 18.68
N TRP A 117 1.72 -11.61 18.11
CA TRP A 117 1.66 -11.83 16.68
C TRP A 117 0.43 -11.22 16.01
N SER A 118 0.61 -10.85 14.75
CA SER A 118 -0.50 -10.46 13.89
C SER A 118 -1.45 -11.63 13.71
N THR A 119 -2.74 -11.33 13.64
CA THR A 119 -3.79 -12.31 13.31
C THR A 119 -4.52 -11.87 12.05
N PRO A 120 -5.34 -12.73 11.41
CA PRO A 120 -6.17 -12.31 10.29
C PRO A 120 -7.09 -11.12 10.61
N SER A 121 -7.50 -10.96 11.88
CA SER A 121 -8.28 -9.83 12.39
C SER A 121 -7.43 -8.63 12.84
N MET A 122 -6.12 -8.82 13.06
CA MET A 122 -5.16 -7.79 13.49
C MET A 122 -3.96 -7.78 12.54
N ARG A 123 -4.16 -7.28 11.32
CA ARG A 123 -3.13 -7.22 10.28
C ARG A 123 -2.29 -5.95 10.39
N PHE A 124 -1.50 -5.83 11.46
CA PHE A 124 -0.72 -4.60 11.75
C PHE A 124 0.20 -4.20 10.58
N CYS A 125 0.83 -5.19 9.93
CA CYS A 125 1.68 -4.94 8.76
C CYS A 125 0.92 -4.25 7.61
N THR A 126 -0.37 -4.56 7.42
CA THR A 126 -1.18 -3.98 6.34
C THR A 126 -1.81 -2.66 6.75
N SER A 127 -2.50 -2.61 7.89
CA SER A 127 -3.29 -1.44 8.28
C SER A 127 -2.43 -0.33 8.86
N GLU A 128 -1.59 -0.65 9.83
CA GLU A 128 -0.81 0.33 10.60
C GLU A 128 0.49 0.70 9.87
N LEU A 129 1.26 -0.28 9.41
CA LEU A 129 2.61 -0.02 8.89
C LEU A 129 2.64 0.31 7.39
N LYS A 130 1.73 -0.25 6.59
CA LYS A 130 1.63 0.05 5.16
C LYS A 130 0.62 1.14 4.88
N SER A 131 -0.66 0.80 5.01
CA SER A 131 -1.72 1.65 4.47
C SER A 131 -1.81 3.03 5.13
N ALA A 132 -1.70 3.09 6.47
CA ALA A 132 -1.80 4.35 7.19
C ALA A 132 -0.60 5.26 6.92
N VAL A 133 0.62 4.71 6.91
CA VAL A 133 1.85 5.46 6.64
C VAL A 133 1.86 5.98 5.20
N ILE A 134 1.54 5.14 4.22
CA ILE A 134 1.41 5.53 2.80
C ILE A 134 0.38 6.65 2.65
N ALA A 135 -0.82 6.46 3.20
CA ALA A 135 -1.87 7.48 3.08
C ALA A 135 -1.48 8.80 3.77
N SER A 136 -0.80 8.74 4.91
CA SER A 136 -0.28 9.94 5.60
C SER A 136 0.74 10.68 4.73
N TYR A 137 1.71 9.95 4.17
CA TYR A 137 2.74 10.51 3.29
C TYR A 137 2.14 11.17 2.05
N LEU A 138 1.29 10.46 1.30
CA LEU A 138 0.71 10.96 0.06
C LEU A 138 -0.12 12.23 0.29
N LYS A 139 -0.92 12.27 1.37
CA LYS A 139 -1.70 13.47 1.72
C LYS A 139 -0.83 14.67 2.11
N LYS A 140 0.31 14.43 2.75
CA LYS A 140 1.27 15.49 3.10
C LYS A 140 2.02 15.99 1.87
N ARG A 141 2.42 15.07 0.98
CA ARG A 141 3.23 15.36 -0.21
C ARG A 141 2.44 16.04 -1.33
N PHE A 142 1.17 15.69 -1.49
CA PHE A 142 0.29 16.17 -2.56
C PHE A 142 -1.00 16.81 -2.01
N PRO A 143 -0.89 17.94 -1.30
CA PRO A 143 -2.06 18.64 -0.80
C PRO A 143 -2.95 19.12 -1.95
N GLY A 144 -4.28 19.00 -1.80
CA GLY A 144 -5.22 19.54 -2.80
C GLY A 144 -5.36 18.70 -4.08
N ARG A 145 -4.85 17.46 -4.10
CA ARG A 145 -4.93 16.57 -5.27
C ARG A 145 -5.75 15.33 -4.96
N ASP A 146 -6.46 14.84 -5.97
CA ASP A 146 -7.01 13.48 -5.96
C ASP A 146 -5.87 12.46 -6.01
N ILE A 147 -6.03 11.34 -5.33
CA ILE A 147 -4.98 10.33 -5.15
C ILE A 147 -5.52 8.94 -5.50
N ILE A 148 -4.84 8.28 -6.43
CA ILE A 148 -5.03 6.88 -6.77
C ILE A 148 -3.86 6.10 -6.15
N ASN A 149 -4.19 5.21 -5.22
CA ASN A 149 -3.25 4.27 -4.61
C ASN A 149 -3.39 2.91 -5.29
N VAL A 150 -2.40 2.53 -6.09
CA VAL A 150 -2.40 1.31 -6.88
C VAL A 150 -1.81 0.16 -6.08
N THR A 151 -2.49 -0.99 -6.09
CA THR A 151 -2.05 -2.20 -5.39
C THR A 151 -2.03 -3.42 -6.31
N GLY A 152 -0.97 -4.22 -6.23
CA GLY A 152 -0.77 -5.40 -7.07
C GLY A 152 -1.51 -6.66 -6.61
N ILE A 153 -2.72 -6.53 -6.06
CA ILE A 153 -3.49 -7.70 -5.61
C ILE A 153 -4.17 -8.36 -6.81
N ARG A 154 -4.14 -9.70 -6.86
CA ARG A 154 -4.83 -10.52 -7.85
C ARG A 154 -5.91 -11.39 -7.24
N ARG A 155 -7.00 -11.64 -7.96
CA ARG A 155 -8.10 -12.49 -7.48
C ARG A 155 -7.64 -13.92 -7.20
N GLN A 156 -6.72 -14.47 -8.00
CA GLN A 156 -6.21 -15.84 -7.81
C GLN A 156 -5.48 -16.04 -6.48
N GLU A 157 -5.02 -14.98 -5.82
CA GLU A 157 -4.33 -15.06 -4.53
C GLU A 157 -5.31 -15.15 -3.34
N SER A 158 -6.61 -14.95 -3.59
CA SER A 158 -7.65 -14.96 -2.58
C SER A 158 -8.46 -16.25 -2.64
N SER A 159 -8.89 -16.75 -1.48
CA SER A 159 -9.88 -17.83 -1.38
C SER A 159 -11.30 -17.39 -1.78
N SER A 160 -11.53 -16.09 -1.97
CA SER A 160 -12.80 -15.51 -2.46
C SER A 160 -12.53 -14.50 -3.58
N PRO A 161 -12.07 -14.98 -4.76
CA PRO A 161 -11.64 -14.14 -5.88
C PRO A 161 -12.72 -13.15 -6.34
N SER A 162 -14.00 -13.56 -6.36
CA SER A 162 -15.12 -12.74 -6.86
C SER A 162 -15.44 -11.49 -6.03
N LYS A 163 -14.91 -11.37 -4.80
CA LYS A 163 -15.29 -10.28 -3.87
C LYS A 163 -14.42 -9.03 -4.00
N MET A 164 -13.33 -9.08 -4.75
CA MET A 164 -12.41 -7.97 -4.85
C MET A 164 -12.74 -7.04 -6.03
N PRO A 165 -13.16 -5.80 -5.77
CA PRO A 165 -13.47 -4.85 -6.84
C PRO A 165 -12.19 -4.33 -7.50
N VAL A 166 -12.29 -3.91 -8.75
CA VAL A 166 -11.19 -3.27 -9.51
C VAL A 166 -10.74 -1.98 -8.81
N SER A 167 -11.67 -1.18 -8.32
CA SER A 167 -11.38 0.01 -7.53
C SER A 167 -12.34 0.15 -6.35
N LYS A 168 -11.92 0.86 -5.31
CA LYS A 168 -12.79 1.24 -4.19
C LYS A 168 -12.34 2.55 -3.57
N ILE A 169 -13.25 3.24 -2.89
CA ILE A 169 -12.91 4.44 -2.12
C ILE A 169 -11.95 4.09 -0.99
N ASP A 170 -10.88 4.87 -0.86
CA ASP A 170 -9.98 4.85 0.29
C ASP A 170 -10.29 6.05 1.19
N THR A 171 -11.06 5.81 2.26
CA THR A 171 -11.43 6.84 3.24
C THR A 171 -10.22 7.47 3.93
N ARG A 172 -9.05 6.83 3.92
CA ARG A 172 -7.83 7.40 4.49
C ARG A 172 -7.21 8.47 3.59
N LEU A 173 -7.48 8.41 2.28
CA LEU A 173 -7.01 9.35 1.27
C LEU A 173 -8.07 10.40 0.93
N SER A 174 -9.35 10.03 0.95
CA SER A 174 -10.46 10.95 0.68
C SER A 174 -10.60 12.07 1.71
N ARG A 175 -10.91 13.29 1.24
CA ARG A 175 -11.21 14.47 2.06
C ARG A 175 -12.36 15.25 1.43
N ARG A 176 -12.88 16.28 2.11
CA ARG A 176 -13.90 17.16 1.54
C ARG A 176 -13.39 17.75 0.21
N GLY A 177 -14.06 17.43 -0.89
CA GLY A 177 -13.71 17.90 -2.24
C GLY A 177 -12.54 17.18 -2.91
N LEU A 178 -11.95 16.14 -2.29
CA LEU A 178 -10.86 15.35 -2.85
C LEU A 178 -11.14 13.86 -2.72
N GLN A 179 -10.92 13.12 -3.80
CA GLN A 179 -11.16 11.69 -3.89
C GLN A 179 -9.87 10.89 -3.71
N GLY A 180 -9.95 9.86 -2.86
CA GLY A 180 -8.94 8.85 -2.72
C GLY A 180 -9.48 7.50 -3.17
N LEU A 181 -8.82 6.85 -4.13
CA LEU A 181 -9.20 5.51 -4.59
C LEU A 181 -8.06 4.52 -4.38
N VAL A 182 -8.40 3.28 -3.99
CA VAL A 182 -7.53 2.13 -4.22
C VAL A 182 -7.84 1.57 -5.60
N TRP A 183 -6.79 1.26 -6.36
CA TRP A 183 -6.88 0.66 -7.68
C TRP A 183 -6.12 -0.67 -7.74
N ASN A 184 -6.83 -1.77 -7.96
CA ASN A 184 -6.25 -3.07 -8.26
C ASN A 184 -6.08 -3.21 -9.79
N SER A 185 -4.99 -2.65 -10.31
CA SER A 185 -4.80 -2.53 -11.77
C SER A 185 -4.58 -3.86 -12.48
N ILE A 186 -4.03 -4.85 -11.79
CA ILE A 186 -3.78 -6.20 -12.31
C ILE A 186 -4.65 -7.27 -11.61
N ILE A 187 -5.89 -6.91 -11.25
CA ILE A 187 -6.75 -7.75 -10.40
C ILE A 187 -7.13 -9.12 -11.00
N GLU A 188 -7.04 -9.24 -12.33
CA GLU A 188 -7.39 -10.46 -13.08
C GLU A 188 -6.28 -11.51 -13.14
#